data_AF-A0A2V8TCR7-F1
#
_entry.id   AF-A0A2V8TCR7-F1
#
_cell.length_a   1.000
_cell.length_b   1.000
_cell.length_c   1.000
_cell.angle_alpha   90.00
_cell.angle_beta   90.00
_cell.angle_gamma   90.00
#
_symmetry.space_group_name_H-M   'P 1'
#
loop_
_entity.id
_entity.type
_entity.pdbx_description
1 polymer ?
#
loop_
_entity_poly.entity_id
_entity_poly.type
_entity_poly.pdbx_seq_one_letter_code
_entity_poly.pdbx_strand_id
1 'polypeptide(L)'
;RTKAVLREALRGLLPREILTRRKMGFPVPVGRWLRGRFWPVVEQFVLSPRVRARGLFDAGALAHLAGEHRCGVADHGERLWLLINLELWMRVFLDGDDALAVKEPQIETAAPAVPEAIHA
;
A
#
# COMPACT_ATOMS: atom_id res chain seq x y z
N ARG A 1 16.51 12.69 22.11
CA ARG A 1 15.69 13.08 23.30
C ARG A 1 14.43 13.89 22.89
N THR A 2 13.75 13.56 21.79
CA THR A 2 12.82 14.48 21.11
C THR A 2 11.39 14.55 21.67
N LYS A 3 11.05 13.84 22.77
CA LYS A 3 9.68 13.81 23.35
C LYS A 3 9.66 13.84 24.89
N ALA A 4 10.67 14.41 25.54
CA ALA A 4 10.81 14.33 27.01
C ALA A 4 9.64 14.99 27.76
N VAL A 5 9.26 16.22 27.38
CA VAL A 5 8.16 16.97 28.02
C VAL A 5 6.81 16.27 27.87
N LEU A 6 6.51 15.75 26.67
CA LEU A 6 5.28 14.98 26.44
C LEU A 6 5.23 13.69 27.27
N ARG A 7 6.36 12.99 27.42
CA ARG A 7 6.43 11.76 28.22
C ARG A 7 6.26 12.04 29.72
N GLU A 8 6.77 13.17 30.19
CA GLU A 8 6.60 13.62 31.58
C GLU A 8 5.14 13.97 31.87
N ALA A 9 4.51 14.77 31.00
CA ALA A 9 3.12 15.19 31.15
C ALA A 9 2.12 14.02 31.14
N LEU A 10 2.45 12.92 30.46
CA LEU A 10 1.62 11.72 30.38
C LEU A 10 1.98 10.66 31.43
N ARG A 11 2.96 10.92 32.31
CA ARG A 11 3.34 9.98 33.37
C ARG A 11 2.16 9.80 34.34
N GLY A 12 1.80 8.55 34.61
CA GLY A 12 0.65 8.20 35.46
C GLY A 12 -0.69 8.12 34.72
N LEU A 13 -0.76 8.59 33.46
CA LEU A 13 -1.94 8.41 32.59
C LEU A 13 -1.78 7.24 31.62
N LEU A 14 -0.55 6.92 31.23
CA LEU A 14 -0.22 5.81 30.35
C LEU A 14 0.76 4.83 31.00
N PRO A 15 0.66 3.52 30.69
CA PRO A 15 1.65 2.53 31.08
C PRO A 15 3.07 2.92 30.66
N ARG A 16 4.06 2.55 31.48
CA ARG A 16 5.48 2.90 31.27
C ARG A 16 6.00 2.37 29.94
N GLU A 17 5.48 1.23 29.50
CA GLU A 17 5.78 0.53 28.27
C GLU A 17 5.44 1.41 27.05
N ILE A 18 4.31 2.14 27.10
CA ILE A 18 3.89 3.07 26.02
C ILE A 18 4.80 4.30 25.99
N LEU A 19 5.11 4.87 27.15
CA LEU A 19 5.94 6.08 27.26
C LEU A 19 7.39 5.84 26.82
N THR A 20 7.90 4.63 27.02
CA THR A 20 9.29 4.25 26.71
C THR A 20 9.45 3.62 25.32
N ARG A 21 8.36 3.17 24.70
CA ARG A 21 8.36 2.60 23.34
C ARG A 21 9.10 3.53 22.36
N ARG A 22 9.91 2.91 21.50
CA ARG A 22 10.60 3.60 20.40
C ARG A 22 9.56 4.18 19.44
N LYS A 23 9.85 5.35 18.86
CA LYS A 23 9.04 5.90 17.76
C LYS A 23 9.05 4.88 16.62
N MET A 24 7.92 4.26 16.38
CA MET A 24 7.64 3.50 15.17
C MET A 24 6.83 4.43 14.25
N GLY A 25 7.04 4.31 12.95
CA GLY A 25 6.13 4.93 11.99
C GLY A 25 4.75 4.27 12.06
N PHE A 26 3.92 4.59 11.08
CA PHE A 26 2.67 3.87 10.83
C PHE A 26 2.88 3.04 9.56
N PRO A 27 3.59 1.89 9.62
CA PRO A 27 3.82 1.09 8.43
C PRO A 27 2.48 0.58 7.91
N VAL A 28 2.09 1.04 6.75
CA VAL A 28 0.90 0.56 6.05
C VAL A 28 1.26 -0.75 5.36
N PRO A 29 0.52 -1.86 5.57
CA PRO A 29 0.89 -3.16 5.04
C PRO A 29 0.48 -3.30 3.56
N VAL A 30 0.96 -2.37 2.72
CA VAL A 30 0.62 -2.28 1.29
C VAL A 30 0.91 -3.59 0.57
N GLY A 31 2.06 -4.21 0.81
CA GLY A 31 2.38 -5.52 0.20
C GLY A 31 1.36 -6.60 0.57
N ARG A 32 0.88 -6.66 1.81
CA ARG A 32 -0.19 -7.62 2.18
C ARG A 32 -1.50 -7.31 1.46
N TRP A 33 -1.85 -6.04 1.35
CA TRP A 33 -3.07 -5.59 0.68
C TRP A 33 -3.07 -5.94 -0.80
N LEU A 34 -1.96 -5.70 -1.48
CA LEU A 34 -1.80 -5.96 -2.91
C LEU A 34 -1.79 -7.46 -3.25
N ARG A 35 -1.58 -8.37 -2.30
CA ARG A 35 -1.76 -9.82 -2.52
C ARG A 35 -3.22 -10.29 -2.45
N GLY A 36 -4.04 -9.58 -1.66
CA GLY A 36 -5.40 -9.99 -1.35
C GLY A 36 -6.44 -9.17 -2.09
N ARG A 37 -7.40 -8.60 -1.34
CA ARG A 37 -8.55 -7.87 -1.89
C ARG A 37 -8.21 -6.71 -2.83
N PHE A 38 -7.00 -6.15 -2.73
CA PHE A 38 -6.56 -5.04 -3.59
C PHE A 38 -5.75 -5.50 -4.80
N TRP A 39 -5.68 -6.80 -5.07
CA TRP A 39 -5.07 -7.31 -6.31
C TRP A 39 -5.63 -6.67 -7.60
N PRO A 40 -6.94 -6.35 -7.71
CA PRO A 40 -7.46 -5.63 -8.88
C PRO A 40 -6.75 -4.28 -9.17
N VAL A 41 -6.17 -3.64 -8.15
CA VAL A 41 -5.35 -2.43 -8.33
C VAL A 41 -4.08 -2.75 -9.12
N VAL A 42 -3.42 -3.87 -8.82
CA VAL A 42 -2.23 -4.33 -9.56
C VAL A 42 -2.61 -4.65 -11.01
N GLU A 43 -3.75 -5.30 -11.23
CA GLU A 43 -4.23 -5.60 -12.57
C GLU A 43 -4.48 -4.33 -13.39
N GLN A 44 -5.12 -3.32 -12.78
CA GLN A 44 -5.48 -2.08 -13.45
C GLN A 44 -4.29 -1.15 -13.73
N PHE A 45 -3.35 -1.05 -12.79
CA PHE A 45 -2.29 -0.04 -12.82
C PHE A 45 -0.89 -0.59 -13.09
N VAL A 46 -0.71 -1.92 -13.13
CA VAL A 46 0.58 -2.54 -13.46
C VAL A 46 0.47 -3.48 -14.66
N LEU A 47 -0.61 -4.28 -14.74
CA LEU A 47 -0.73 -5.34 -15.76
C LEU A 47 -1.64 -4.98 -16.93
N SER A 48 -2.26 -3.81 -16.92
CA SER A 48 -3.29 -3.46 -17.90
C SER A 48 -2.73 -3.21 -19.31
N PRO A 49 -3.56 -3.36 -20.36
CA PRO A 49 -3.15 -3.02 -21.72
C PRO A 49 -2.65 -1.58 -21.87
N ARG A 50 -3.20 -0.64 -21.08
CA ARG A 50 -2.75 0.77 -21.08
C ARG A 50 -1.29 0.87 -20.63
N VAL A 51 -0.91 0.18 -19.55
CA VAL A 51 0.49 0.16 -19.08
C VAL A 51 1.42 -0.43 -20.13
N ARG A 52 1.01 -1.54 -20.76
CA ARG A 52 1.77 -2.17 -21.85
C ARG A 52 1.95 -1.24 -23.05
N ALA A 53 0.91 -0.49 -23.43
CA ALA A 53 0.94 0.43 -24.56
C ALA A 53 1.91 1.61 -24.35
N ARG A 54 2.30 1.92 -23.11
CA ARG A 54 3.31 2.97 -22.84
C ARG A 54 4.71 2.58 -23.29
N GLY A 55 5.02 1.28 -23.39
CA GLY A 55 6.34 0.79 -23.81
C GLY A 55 7.49 1.08 -22.84
N LEU A 56 7.19 1.48 -21.59
CA LEU A 56 8.21 1.83 -20.58
C LEU A 56 8.79 0.61 -19.85
N PHE A 57 8.04 -0.50 -19.82
CA PHE A 57 8.40 -1.70 -19.07
C PHE A 57 8.18 -2.95 -19.92
N ASP A 58 9.01 -3.97 -19.69
CA ASP A 58 8.77 -5.30 -20.25
C ASP A 58 7.54 -5.95 -19.59
N ALA A 59 6.57 -6.34 -20.40
CA ALA A 59 5.32 -6.90 -19.92
C ALA A 59 5.50 -8.27 -19.24
N GLY A 60 6.48 -9.07 -19.70
CA GLY A 60 6.80 -10.36 -19.10
C GLY A 60 7.40 -10.21 -17.70
N ALA A 61 8.33 -9.28 -17.54
CA ALA A 61 8.95 -8.95 -16.27
C ALA A 61 7.94 -8.40 -15.25
N LEU A 62 7.00 -7.54 -15.69
CA LEU A 62 5.92 -7.05 -14.83
C LEU A 62 4.99 -8.18 -14.38
N ALA A 63 4.57 -9.04 -15.31
CA ALA A 63 3.73 -10.19 -15.00
C ALA A 63 4.41 -11.16 -14.03
N HIS A 64 5.70 -11.43 -14.24
CA HIS A 64 6.50 -12.27 -13.36
C HIS A 64 6.62 -11.67 -11.95
N LEU A 65 7.01 -10.40 -11.85
CA LEU A 65 7.13 -9.68 -10.57
C LEU A 65 5.81 -9.65 -9.80
N ALA A 66 4.71 -9.33 -10.49
CA ALA A 66 3.39 -9.30 -9.88
C ALA A 66 2.94 -10.72 -9.44
N GLY A 67 3.24 -11.73 -10.25
CA GLY A 67 2.97 -13.14 -9.95
C GLY A 67 3.71 -13.63 -8.71
N GLU A 68 5.02 -13.43 -8.62
CA GLU A 68 5.84 -13.79 -7.45
C GLU A 68 5.33 -13.14 -6.16
N HIS A 69 4.90 -11.87 -6.25
CA HIS A 69 4.32 -11.20 -5.12
C HIS A 69 3.00 -11.83 -4.70
N ARG A 70 2.10 -12.07 -5.66
CA ARG A 70 0.75 -12.61 -5.41
C ARG A 70 0.80 -14.00 -4.76
N CYS A 71 1.67 -14.88 -5.24
CA CYS A 71 1.81 -16.24 -4.69
C CYS A 71 2.68 -16.29 -3.43
N GLY A 72 3.27 -15.17 -3.02
CA GLY A 72 4.08 -15.09 -1.80
C GLY A 72 5.51 -15.65 -1.94
N VAL A 73 5.97 -15.94 -3.16
CA VAL A 73 7.35 -16.37 -3.43
C VAL A 73 8.34 -15.26 -3.06
N ALA A 74 7.98 -13.99 -3.28
CA ALA A 74 8.78 -12.84 -2.89
C ALA A 74 7.92 -11.66 -2.42
N ASP A 75 8.53 -10.69 -1.72
CA ASP A 75 7.86 -9.44 -1.37
C ASP A 75 8.27 -8.28 -2.29
N HIS A 76 7.48 -8.10 -3.35
CA HIS A 76 7.58 -6.95 -4.25
C HIS A 76 6.58 -5.82 -3.92
N GLY A 77 6.03 -5.77 -2.71
CA GLY A 77 4.96 -4.82 -2.36
C GLY A 77 5.35 -3.36 -2.58
N GLU A 78 6.58 -2.98 -2.23
CA GLU A 78 7.10 -1.62 -2.45
C GLU A 78 7.28 -1.31 -3.95
N ARG A 79 7.79 -2.26 -4.74
CA ARG A 79 7.96 -2.08 -6.19
C ARG A 79 6.62 -1.91 -6.90
N LEU A 80 5.65 -2.76 -6.56
CA LEU A 80 4.30 -2.65 -7.09
C LEU A 80 3.65 -1.32 -6.70
N TRP A 81 3.84 -0.88 -5.46
CA TRP A 81 3.36 0.43 -5.01
C TRP A 81 3.95 1.58 -5.83
N LEU A 82 5.26 1.56 -6.11
CA LEU A 82 5.90 2.58 -6.96
C LEU A 82 5.35 2.56 -8.39
N LEU A 83 5.15 1.38 -8.97
CA LEU A 83 4.58 1.23 -10.32
C LEU A 83 3.15 1.77 -10.39
N ILE A 84 2.32 1.48 -9.39
CA ILE A 84 0.95 2.01 -9.29
C ILE A 84 0.97 3.54 -9.25
N ASN A 85 1.81 4.14 -8.40
CA ASN A 85 1.90 5.59 -8.28
C ASN A 85 2.42 6.25 -9.56
N LEU A 86 3.39 5.63 -10.22
CA LEU A 86 3.90 6.11 -11.51
C LEU A 86 2.80 6.10 -12.57
N GLU A 87 2.05 5.01 -12.70
CA GLU A 87 0.93 4.95 -13.64
C GLU A 87 -0.14 5.99 -13.33
N LEU A 88 -0.52 6.18 -12.07
CA LEU A 88 -1.45 7.22 -11.65
C LEU A 88 -0.96 8.62 -12.03
N TRP A 89 0.31 8.91 -11.76
CA TRP A 89 0.93 10.18 -12.13
C TRP A 89 0.88 10.39 -13.65
N MET A 90 1.24 9.38 -14.45
CA MET A 90 1.19 9.50 -15.91
C MET A 90 -0.23 9.75 -16.42
N ARG A 91 -1.24 9.09 -15.83
CA ARG A 91 -2.64 9.34 -16.19
C ARG A 91 -3.06 10.78 -15.94
N VAL A 92 -2.74 11.31 -14.76
CA VAL A 92 -3.14 12.68 -14.40
C VAL A 92 -2.37 13.73 -15.20
N PHE A 93 -1.05 13.58 -15.31
CA PHE A 93 -0.18 14.65 -15.81
C PHE A 93 0.22 14.52 -17.28
N LEU A 94 0.24 13.31 -17.84
CA LEU A 94 0.54 13.09 -19.27
C LEU A 94 -0.71 12.89 -20.11
N ASP A 95 -1.69 12.14 -19.57
CA ASP A 95 -2.89 11.79 -20.32
C ASP A 95 -4.06 12.76 -20.04
N GLY A 96 -3.99 13.54 -18.95
CA GLY A 96 -5.02 14.51 -18.57
C GLY A 96 -6.27 13.89 -17.92
N ASP A 97 -6.17 12.66 -17.40
CA ASP A 97 -7.25 12.04 -16.62
C ASP A 97 -7.54 12.91 -15.38
N ASP A 98 -8.82 13.12 -15.07
CA ASP A 98 -9.20 13.78 -13.81
C ASP A 98 -8.77 12.92 -12.62
N ALA A 99 -7.99 13.51 -11.72
CA ALA A 99 -7.47 12.87 -10.51
C ALA A 99 -8.57 12.34 -9.59
N LEU A 100 -9.77 12.92 -9.63
CA LEU A 100 -10.94 12.47 -8.88
C LEU A 100 -11.79 11.44 -9.65
N ALA A 101 -11.57 11.30 -10.95
CA ALA A 101 -12.29 10.37 -11.82
C ALA A 101 -11.50 9.09 -12.14
N VAL A 102 -10.32 8.90 -11.54
CA VAL A 102 -9.59 7.62 -11.60
C VAL A 102 -10.53 6.54 -11.08
N LYS A 103 -11.14 5.78 -12.01
CA LYS A 103 -12.18 4.79 -11.71
C LYS A 103 -11.71 3.91 -10.57
N GLU A 104 -12.52 3.89 -9.51
CA GLU A 104 -12.31 3.01 -8.37
C GLU A 104 -12.13 1.58 -8.90
N PRO A 105 -11.02 0.91 -8.54
CA PRO A 105 -10.92 -0.51 -8.80
C PRO A 105 -12.13 -1.16 -8.15
N GLN A 106 -12.77 -2.08 -8.88
CA GLN A 106 -13.90 -2.86 -8.36
C GLN A 106 -13.36 -3.78 -7.25
N ILE A 107 -13.14 -3.22 -6.06
CA ILE A 107 -12.73 -3.95 -4.87
C ILE A 107 -14.02 -4.50 -4.28
N GLU A 108 -14.21 -5.81 -4.38
CA GLU A 108 -15.36 -6.49 -3.81
C GLU A 108 -15.43 -6.18 -2.30
N THR A 109 -16.50 -5.50 -1.85
CA THR A 109 -16.69 -5.10 -0.46
C THR A 109 -17.04 -6.32 0.40
N ALA A 110 -16.03 -6.98 0.95
CA ALA A 110 -16.23 -7.80 2.15
C ALA A 110 -16.20 -6.91 3.39
N ALA A 111 -17.24 -7.02 4.23
CA ALA A 111 -17.33 -6.34 5.53
C ALA A 111 -16.02 -6.48 6.33
N PRO A 112 -15.62 -5.47 7.14
CA PRO A 112 -14.40 -5.58 7.91
C PRO A 112 -14.54 -6.72 8.92
N ALA A 113 -13.83 -7.83 8.69
CA ALA A 113 -13.44 -8.71 9.77
C ALA A 113 -12.46 -7.90 10.65
N VAL A 114 -13.00 -7.18 11.63
CA VAL A 114 -12.22 -6.61 12.72
C VAL A 114 -11.68 -7.81 13.50
N PRO A 115 -10.36 -8.07 13.52
CA PRO A 115 -9.82 -9.05 14.44
C PRO A 115 -9.99 -8.48 15.85
N GLU A 116 -10.82 -9.12 16.67
CA GLU A 116 -10.88 -8.90 18.12
C GLU A 116 -9.53 -9.27 18.74
N ALA A 117 -8.55 -8.37 18.70
CA ALA A 117 -7.29 -8.55 19.42
C ALA A 117 -6.51 -7.25 19.55
N ILE A 118 -7.05 -6.29 20.31
CA ILE A 118 -6.21 -5.34 21.07
C ILE A 118 -6.72 -5.31 22.51
N HIS A 119 -6.62 -6.45 23.19
CA HIS A 119 -6.66 -6.54 24.65
C HIS A 119 -5.70 -7.64 25.08
N ALA A 120 -4.45 -7.25 25.37
CA ALA A 120 -3.52 -7.86 26.32
C ALA A 120 -2.30 -6.96 26.45
#